data_AF-A0A7C5YAQ9-F1
#
_entry.id   AF-A0A7C5YAQ9-F1
#
_cell.length_a   1.000
_cell.length_b   1.000
_cell.length_c   1.000
_cell.angle_alpha   90.00
_cell.angle_beta   90.00
_cell.angle_gamma   90.00
#
_symmetry.space_group_name_H-M   'P 1'
#
loop_
_entity.id
_entity.type
_entity.pdbx_description
1 polymer ?
#
loop_
_entity_poly.entity_id
_entity_poly.type
_entity_poly.pdbx_seq_one_letter_code
_entity_poly.pdbx_strand_id
1 'polypeptide(L)'
;MSSGIGIRAEPATRRRISAHSHIRGLGLDEKGHAIFKADGLVGQLEAREAAGIVVRMIKEGKFAGRGVLLVGPPGTGKTALAVAIARELGEDTPFVSMSGSEIYSLERKKTEVLMEAVRSALGVRVREVRKVYEGVVKEIKIKRARHPLMPYYAVPVEARITLATRDEELTLTVPEEITQQIIELGIRKGDVIWIDAETGRVHRVGRTRELEGARTYDIEVRRVVEIPRGPVKKEKEIVSVITLHDLDVYYAAQRSLISIFGFSFEREISPEVRREVDQLVKKWLDQRKAELVPGVLFIDDAHMLDIESFSFLTKAMESEFAPILILATNRGFAKIRGADIESPHGIPLDLLDRLLIIPTRPYTAEEIREIIKIRAEEAEIELTPEALEKLVEIGTKTSLRYAVQLLEPARILAEERGSSRVDVEDVEKARKLFVDVSVSVEYLKKYENMFLK
;
A
#
# COMPACT_ATOMS: atom_id res chain seq x y z
N MET A 1 -12.39 35.65 12.11
CA MET A 1 -11.08 35.24 11.59
C MET A 1 -10.86 33.77 11.92
N SER A 2 -11.40 32.87 11.09
CA SER A 2 -11.26 31.42 11.25
C SER A 2 -10.10 30.97 10.37
N SER A 3 -8.93 30.75 10.98
CA SER A 3 -7.79 30.11 10.31
C SER A 3 -8.10 28.62 10.13
N GLY A 4 -8.82 28.29 9.06
CA GLY A 4 -8.98 26.92 8.61
C GLY A 4 -7.62 26.34 8.25
N ILE A 5 -7.35 25.11 8.69
CA ILE A 5 -6.13 24.37 8.38
C ILE A 5 -6.22 23.96 6.91
N GLY A 6 -5.75 24.85 6.03
CA GLY A 6 -5.72 24.62 4.58
C GLY A 6 -4.59 23.68 4.18
N ILE A 7 -4.60 22.43 4.67
CA ILE A 7 -3.67 21.41 4.18
C ILE A 7 -4.29 20.83 2.90
N ARG A 8 -3.73 21.24 1.75
CA ARG A 8 -4.00 20.56 0.47
C ARG A 8 -3.26 19.23 0.49
N ALA A 9 -3.95 18.17 0.90
CA ALA A 9 -3.51 16.81 0.59
C ALA A 9 -3.82 16.55 -0.90
N GLU A 10 -2.79 16.70 -1.74
CA GLU A 10 -2.84 16.10 -3.08
C GLU A 10 -3.01 14.59 -2.92
N PRO A 11 -3.90 13.95 -3.69
CA PRO A 11 -4.04 12.51 -3.61
C PRO A 11 -2.73 11.90 -4.09
N ALA A 12 -2.10 11.14 -3.20
CA ALA A 12 -0.87 10.40 -3.44
C ALA A 12 -0.86 9.78 -4.85
N THR A 13 0.25 10.03 -5.54
CA THR A 13 0.73 9.36 -6.75
C THR A 13 0.06 8.02 -6.97
N ARG A 14 -0.63 7.90 -8.12
CA ARG A 14 -1.22 6.69 -8.70
C ARG A 14 -0.57 5.42 -8.12
N ARG A 15 -1.18 4.83 -7.08
CA ARG A 15 -0.67 3.61 -6.43
C ARG A 15 -0.46 2.57 -7.53
N ARG A 16 0.80 2.27 -7.86
CA ARG A 16 1.13 1.06 -8.62
C ARG A 16 0.43 -0.08 -7.89
N ILE A 17 -0.31 -0.90 -8.62
CA ILE A 17 -0.95 -2.10 -8.06
C ILE A 17 0.18 -2.93 -7.46
N SER A 18 0.34 -2.85 -6.14
CA SER A 18 1.35 -3.62 -5.42
C SER A 18 0.99 -5.09 -5.54
N ALA A 19 1.99 -5.97 -5.66
CA ALA A 19 1.83 -7.43 -5.77
C ALA A 19 1.04 -8.08 -4.60
N HIS A 20 0.73 -7.27 -3.57
CA HIS A 20 0.02 -7.61 -2.35
C HIS A 20 -1.28 -6.81 -2.16
N SER A 21 -1.84 -6.22 -3.22
CA SER A 21 -3.07 -5.41 -3.15
C SER A 21 -4.33 -6.22 -2.82
N HIS A 22 -4.33 -7.54 -3.01
CA HIS A 22 -5.42 -8.45 -2.61
C HIS A 22 -5.48 -8.71 -1.10
N ILE A 23 -4.42 -8.41 -0.36
CA ILE A 23 -4.33 -8.70 1.07
C ILE A 23 -5.16 -7.68 1.85
N ARG A 24 -6.14 -8.17 2.61
CA ARG A 24 -7.09 -7.35 3.37
C ARG A 24 -6.87 -7.38 4.88
N GLY A 25 -6.13 -8.36 5.38
CA GLY A 25 -5.90 -8.58 6.81
C GLY A 25 -5.16 -9.90 7.06
N LEU A 26 -5.08 -10.30 8.32
CA LEU A 26 -4.41 -11.55 8.72
C LEU A 26 -5.29 -12.80 8.55
N GLY A 27 -6.59 -12.67 8.32
CA GLY A 27 -7.50 -13.80 8.14
C GLY A 27 -7.62 -14.70 9.37
N LEU A 28 -7.72 -14.08 10.54
CA LEU A 28 -7.85 -14.77 11.82
C LEU A 28 -9.33 -14.87 12.22
N ASP A 29 -9.69 -15.94 12.93
CA ASP A 29 -11.00 -16.04 13.58
C ASP A 29 -11.08 -15.17 14.85
N GLU A 30 -12.25 -15.13 15.49
CA GLU A 30 -12.47 -14.35 16.72
C GLU A 30 -11.58 -14.78 17.90
N LYS A 31 -11.04 -16.01 17.87
CA LYS A 31 -10.12 -16.54 18.89
C LYS A 31 -8.65 -16.26 18.55
N GLY A 32 -8.38 -15.73 17.36
CA GLY A 32 -7.04 -15.43 16.86
C GLY A 32 -6.36 -16.60 16.15
N HIS A 33 -7.09 -17.66 15.78
CA HIS A 33 -6.55 -18.75 14.97
C HIS A 33 -6.59 -18.41 13.49
N ALA A 34 -5.55 -18.80 12.75
CA ALA A 34 -5.50 -18.53 11.32
C ALA A 34 -6.41 -19.45 10.52
N ILE A 35 -7.31 -18.87 9.73
CA ILE A 35 -8.13 -19.61 8.77
C ILE A 35 -7.27 -19.92 7.55
N PHE A 36 -7.28 -21.17 7.09
CA PHE A 36 -6.39 -21.67 6.02
C PHE A 36 -6.31 -20.74 4.80
N LYS A 37 -7.46 -20.24 4.34
CA LYS A 37 -7.57 -19.26 3.26
C LYS A 37 -8.55 -18.16 3.68
N ALA A 38 -8.03 -16.97 3.97
CA ALA A 38 -8.83 -15.82 4.37
C ALA A 38 -8.05 -14.51 4.12
N ASP A 39 -8.79 -13.43 3.84
CA ASP A 39 -8.26 -12.07 3.66
C ASP A 39 -7.06 -11.92 2.69
N GLY A 40 -7.03 -12.77 1.68
CA GLY A 40 -5.98 -12.77 0.65
C GLY A 40 -4.70 -13.53 1.05
N LEU A 41 -4.67 -14.14 2.24
CA LEU A 41 -3.59 -15.03 2.67
C LEU A 41 -3.99 -16.50 2.57
N VAL A 42 -3.00 -17.35 2.30
CA VAL A 42 -3.13 -18.81 2.26
C VAL A 42 -2.03 -19.42 3.13
N GLY A 43 -2.39 -20.34 4.01
CA GLY A 43 -1.42 -21.05 4.85
C GLY A 43 -0.71 -20.14 5.84
N GLN A 44 0.56 -20.45 6.14
CA GLN A 44 1.41 -19.74 7.12
C GLN A 44 0.69 -19.50 8.46
N LEU A 45 -0.02 -20.52 8.95
CA LEU A 45 -0.95 -20.40 10.06
C LEU A 45 -0.25 -19.85 11.30
N GLU A 46 0.87 -20.46 11.67
CA GLU A 46 1.62 -20.10 12.87
C GLU A 46 2.16 -18.67 12.79
N ALA A 47 2.66 -18.26 11.62
CA ALA A 47 3.19 -16.91 11.42
C ALA A 47 2.08 -15.84 11.46
N ARG A 48 0.88 -16.17 10.96
CA ARG A 48 -0.30 -15.29 11.00
C ARG A 48 -0.87 -15.16 12.40
N GLU A 49 -0.91 -16.24 13.17
CA GLU A 49 -1.32 -16.22 14.58
C GLU A 49 -0.35 -15.39 15.43
N ALA A 50 0.97 -15.57 15.23
CA ALA A 50 2.00 -14.75 15.87
C ALA A 50 1.85 -13.26 15.51
N ALA A 51 1.62 -12.96 14.23
CA ALA A 51 1.32 -11.61 13.77
C ALA A 51 0.04 -11.04 14.42
N GLY A 52 -0.99 -11.86 14.63
CA GLY A 52 -2.21 -11.47 15.34
C GLY A 52 -1.98 -11.11 16.80
N ILE A 53 -1.08 -11.83 17.48
CA ILE A 53 -0.63 -11.47 18.83
C ILE A 53 0.10 -10.11 18.81
N VAL A 54 1.00 -9.89 17.85
CA VAL A 54 1.69 -8.60 17.69
C VAL A 54 0.69 -7.46 17.48
N VAL A 55 -0.29 -7.62 16.60
CA VAL A 55 -1.33 -6.62 16.35
C VAL A 55 -2.12 -6.30 17.63
N ARG A 56 -2.48 -7.32 18.42
CA ARG A 56 -3.13 -7.11 19.72
C ARG A 56 -2.24 -6.34 20.70
N MET A 57 -0.96 -6.69 20.80
CA MET A 57 0.00 -5.97 21.66
C MET A 57 0.12 -4.50 21.26
N ILE A 58 0.12 -4.21 19.96
CA ILE A 58 0.15 -2.83 19.43
C ILE A 58 -1.13 -2.08 19.81
N LYS A 59 -2.30 -2.67 19.56
CA LYS A 59 -3.61 -2.08 19.90
C LYS A 59 -3.79 -1.84 21.41
N GLU A 60 -3.17 -2.67 22.25
CA GLU A 60 -3.15 -2.51 23.71
C GLU A 60 -2.07 -1.54 24.22
N GLY A 61 -1.24 -0.96 23.34
CA GLY A 61 -0.14 -0.06 23.73
C GLY A 61 1.04 -0.76 24.41
N LYS A 62 1.15 -2.09 24.31
CA LYS A 62 2.20 -2.92 24.92
C LYS A 62 3.33 -3.26 23.95
N PHE A 63 3.55 -2.46 22.91
CA PHE A 63 4.55 -2.71 21.86
C PHE A 63 5.69 -1.68 21.82
N ALA A 64 5.74 -0.74 22.78
CA ALA A 64 6.77 0.29 22.82
C ALA A 64 8.19 -0.29 22.91
N GLY A 65 9.13 0.28 22.13
CA GLY A 65 10.54 -0.14 22.09
C GLY A 65 10.80 -1.51 21.50
N ARG A 66 9.80 -2.14 20.86
CA ARG A 66 9.90 -3.47 20.23
C ARG A 66 9.71 -3.36 18.72
N GLY A 67 10.29 -4.32 18.01
CA GLY A 67 10.07 -4.51 16.57
C GLY A 67 9.71 -5.95 16.25
N VAL A 68 9.46 -6.23 14.99
CA VAL A 68 9.24 -7.59 14.47
C VAL A 68 10.36 -7.94 13.52
N LEU A 69 10.85 -9.18 13.59
CA LEU A 69 11.74 -9.75 12.58
C LEU A 69 11.05 -10.93 11.90
N LEU A 70 10.74 -10.79 10.61
CA LEU A 70 10.24 -11.86 9.77
C LEU A 70 11.42 -12.63 9.17
N VAL A 71 11.56 -13.90 9.54
CA VAL A 71 12.67 -14.75 9.09
C VAL A 71 12.13 -15.89 8.22
N GLY A 72 12.81 -16.18 7.12
CA GLY A 72 12.58 -17.43 6.40
C GLY A 72 13.01 -17.38 4.94
N PRO A 73 12.93 -18.50 4.22
CA PRO A 73 13.36 -18.59 2.83
C PRO A 73 12.73 -17.53 1.90
N PRO A 74 13.32 -17.23 0.74
CA PRO A 74 12.68 -16.41 -0.27
C PRO A 74 11.33 -17.01 -0.70
N GLY A 75 10.33 -16.15 -0.89
CA GLY A 75 9.02 -16.59 -1.40
C GLY A 75 8.06 -17.20 -0.37
N THR A 76 8.35 -17.11 0.93
CA THR A 76 7.47 -17.58 2.02
C THR A 76 6.42 -16.55 2.50
N GLY A 77 6.29 -15.42 1.82
CA GLY A 77 5.25 -14.43 2.12
C GLY A 77 5.57 -13.43 3.24
N LYS A 78 6.85 -13.18 3.58
CA LYS A 78 7.24 -12.16 4.59
C LYS A 78 6.65 -10.78 4.31
N THR A 79 6.81 -10.26 3.10
CA THR A 79 6.23 -8.97 2.67
C THR A 79 4.70 -8.97 2.73
N ALA A 80 4.08 -10.08 2.32
CA ALA A 80 2.62 -10.27 2.41
C ALA A 80 2.12 -10.21 3.86
N LEU A 81 2.85 -10.84 4.79
CA LEU A 81 2.54 -10.83 6.22
C LEU A 81 2.69 -9.42 6.82
N ALA A 82 3.73 -8.66 6.44
CA ALA A 82 3.90 -7.28 6.89
C ALA A 82 2.75 -6.36 6.41
N VAL A 83 2.31 -6.52 5.15
CA VAL A 83 1.14 -5.81 4.62
C VAL A 83 -0.12 -6.20 5.40
N ALA A 84 -0.31 -7.49 5.70
CA ALA A 84 -1.44 -7.98 6.48
C ALA A 84 -1.48 -7.38 7.90
N ILE A 85 -0.33 -7.31 8.59
CA ILE A 85 -0.21 -6.66 9.90
C ILE A 85 -0.67 -5.19 9.81
N ALA A 86 -0.20 -4.45 8.81
CA ALA A 86 -0.58 -3.05 8.63
C ALA A 86 -2.09 -2.89 8.38
N ARG A 87 -2.69 -3.79 7.58
CA ARG A 87 -4.14 -3.78 7.32
C ARG A 87 -4.96 -4.10 8.57
N GLU A 88 -4.49 -5.05 9.38
CA GLU A 88 -5.14 -5.43 10.63
C GLU A 88 -5.11 -4.30 11.68
N LEU A 89 -4.10 -3.43 11.63
CA LEU A 89 -4.01 -2.24 12.48
C LEU A 89 -5.05 -1.17 12.09
N GLY A 90 -5.36 -1.07 10.79
CA GLY A 90 -6.40 -0.19 10.25
C GLY A 90 -6.17 0.15 8.79
N GLU A 91 -7.24 0.39 8.02
CA GLU A 91 -7.13 0.75 6.59
C GLU A 91 -6.35 2.04 6.34
N ASP A 92 -6.39 2.96 7.31
CA ASP A 92 -5.73 4.27 7.32
C ASP A 92 -4.34 4.26 7.95
N THR A 93 -3.84 3.09 8.36
CA THR A 93 -2.48 2.92 8.89
C THR A 93 -1.45 3.16 7.78
N PRO A 94 -0.52 4.13 7.93
CA PRO A 94 0.57 4.32 6.98
C PRO A 94 1.42 3.06 6.89
N PHE A 95 1.79 2.67 5.67
CA PHE A 95 2.68 1.53 5.41
C PHE A 95 3.79 1.98 4.47
N VAL A 96 5.01 2.00 4.97
CA VAL A 96 6.23 2.30 4.21
C VAL A 96 6.97 1.00 4.00
N SER A 97 7.33 0.71 2.76
CA SER A 97 8.12 -0.46 2.38
C SER A 97 9.39 0.02 1.69
N MET A 98 10.53 -0.48 2.13
CA MET A 98 11.81 -0.25 1.48
C MET A 98 12.68 -1.50 1.53
N SER A 99 13.62 -1.64 0.61
CA SER A 99 14.69 -2.63 0.71
C SER A 99 15.88 -2.07 1.49
N GLY A 100 16.57 -2.92 2.25
CA GLY A 100 17.80 -2.57 2.96
C GLY A 100 18.92 -2.05 2.05
N SER A 101 18.85 -2.28 0.73
CA SER A 101 19.78 -1.65 -0.23
C SER A 101 19.36 -0.25 -0.69
N GLU A 102 18.10 0.14 -0.54
CA GLU A 102 17.58 1.44 -1.03
C GLU A 102 18.11 2.63 -0.21
N ILE A 103 18.66 2.40 0.98
CA ILE A 103 19.28 3.46 1.80
C ILE A 103 20.54 4.04 1.15
N TYR A 104 21.18 3.28 0.25
CA TYR A 104 22.43 3.68 -0.40
C TYR A 104 22.10 4.47 -1.66
N SER A 105 22.10 5.81 -1.53
CA SER A 105 21.91 6.74 -2.64
C SER A 105 23.15 7.59 -2.86
N LEU A 106 23.43 7.93 -4.12
CA LEU A 106 24.47 8.92 -4.47
C LEU A 106 23.98 10.35 -4.25
N GLU A 107 22.67 10.57 -4.28
CA GLU A 107 22.07 11.91 -4.24
C GLU A 107 21.64 12.34 -2.84
N ARG A 108 21.38 11.37 -1.95
CA ARG A 108 20.82 11.59 -0.61
C ARG A 108 21.63 10.86 0.45
N LYS A 109 21.78 11.45 1.62
CA LYS A 109 22.43 10.78 2.76
C LYS A 109 21.59 9.59 3.22
N LYS A 110 22.25 8.50 3.64
CA LYS A 110 21.61 7.30 4.22
C LYS A 110 20.65 7.65 5.36
N THR A 111 21.10 8.54 6.25
CA THR A 111 20.31 9.01 7.40
C THR A 111 19.08 9.79 6.99
N GLU A 112 19.12 10.52 5.88
CA GLU A 112 17.99 11.27 5.36
C GLU A 112 16.94 10.36 4.72
N VAL A 113 17.37 9.32 3.99
CA VAL A 113 16.47 8.28 3.46
C VAL A 113 15.77 7.54 4.59
N LEU A 114 16.51 7.14 5.62
CA LEU A 114 15.92 6.48 6.80
C LEU A 114 14.98 7.40 7.57
N MET A 115 15.33 8.69 7.72
CA MET A 115 14.48 9.65 8.40
C MET A 115 13.17 9.89 7.64
N GLU A 116 13.23 10.04 6.31
CA GLU A 116 12.04 10.11 5.47
C GLU A 116 11.15 8.88 5.63
N ALA A 117 11.74 7.67 5.61
CA ALA A 117 11.00 6.43 5.78
C ALA A 117 10.31 6.35 7.16
N VAL A 118 11.02 6.71 8.24
CA VAL A 118 10.45 6.78 9.60
C VAL A 118 9.30 7.80 9.66
N ARG A 119 9.48 9.01 9.13
CA ARG A 119 8.47 10.07 9.19
C ARG A 119 7.27 9.80 8.27
N SER A 120 7.48 9.10 7.16
CA SER A 120 6.41 8.64 6.28
C SER A 120 5.58 7.51 6.91
N ALA A 121 6.16 6.75 7.85
CA ALA A 121 5.46 5.72 8.59
C ALA A 121 4.66 6.26 9.79
N LEU A 122 4.71 7.57 10.07
CA LEU A 122 4.03 8.19 11.20
C LEU A 122 2.87 9.06 10.71
N GLY A 123 1.65 8.61 10.98
CA GLY A 123 0.43 9.30 10.59
C GLY A 123 -0.09 10.22 11.69
N VAL A 124 -0.70 11.32 11.29
CA VAL A 124 -1.48 12.21 12.14
C VAL A 124 -2.90 12.21 11.60
N ARG A 125 -3.81 11.60 12.35
CA ARG A 125 -5.24 11.55 12.04
C ARG A 125 -5.88 12.84 12.50
N VAL A 126 -6.30 13.66 11.55
CA VAL A 126 -7.01 14.92 11.80
C VAL A 126 -8.49 14.72 11.53
N ARG A 127 -9.33 15.26 12.41
CA ARG A 127 -10.79 15.26 12.22
C ARG A 127 -11.25 16.69 11.98
N GLU A 128 -11.82 16.92 10.80
CA GLU A 128 -12.33 18.22 10.39
C GLU A 128 -13.81 18.12 10.07
N VAL A 129 -14.63 19.01 10.64
CA VAL A 129 -16.03 19.14 10.24
C VAL A 129 -16.10 20.09 9.07
N ARG A 130 -16.54 19.59 7.92
CA ARG A 130 -16.75 20.42 6.71
C ARG A 130 -18.21 20.40 6.30
N LYS A 131 -18.66 21.52 5.73
CA LYS A 131 -19.96 21.55 5.05
C LYS A 131 -19.82 20.87 3.69
N VAL A 132 -20.69 19.90 3.42
CA VAL A 132 -20.67 19.14 2.17
C VAL A 132 -22.08 19.01 1.60
N TYR A 133 -22.14 18.73 0.30
CA TYR A 133 -23.34 18.21 -0.35
C TYR A 133 -23.14 16.71 -0.57
N GLU A 134 -23.79 15.87 0.23
CA GLU A 134 -23.69 14.40 0.17
C GLU A 134 -25.02 13.78 -0.29
N GLY A 135 -24.94 12.85 -1.23
CA GLY A 135 -26.11 12.12 -1.69
C GLY A 135 -25.78 11.10 -2.77
N VAL A 136 -26.75 10.25 -3.09
CA VAL A 136 -26.73 9.45 -4.30
C VAL A 136 -27.08 10.31 -5.51
N VAL A 137 -26.32 10.13 -6.59
CA VAL A 137 -26.58 10.79 -7.86
C VAL A 137 -27.81 10.17 -8.52
N LYS A 138 -28.88 10.96 -8.68
CA LYS A 138 -30.07 10.56 -9.44
C LYS A 138 -30.02 10.99 -10.90
N GLU A 139 -29.48 12.17 -11.17
CA GLU A 139 -29.39 12.72 -12.53
C GLU A 139 -28.13 13.60 -12.67
N ILE A 140 -27.50 13.55 -13.84
CA ILE A 140 -26.44 14.48 -14.24
C ILE A 140 -26.74 14.97 -15.66
N LYS A 141 -26.81 16.29 -15.85
CA LYS A 141 -26.92 16.95 -17.16
C LYS A 141 -25.73 17.87 -17.34
N ILE A 142 -24.81 17.49 -18.23
CA ILE A 142 -23.61 18.28 -18.53
C ILE A 142 -23.89 19.19 -19.72
N LYS A 143 -23.67 20.49 -19.54
CA LYS A 143 -23.68 21.45 -20.64
C LYS A 143 -22.28 21.60 -21.21
N ARG A 144 -22.19 21.53 -22.54
CA ARG A 144 -20.94 21.69 -23.27
C ARG A 144 -20.98 22.97 -24.10
N ALA A 145 -19.86 23.68 -24.18
CA ALA A 145 -19.65 24.83 -25.04
C ALA A 145 -18.47 24.58 -25.99
N ARG A 146 -18.41 25.30 -27.12
CA ARG A 146 -17.26 25.20 -28.04
C ARG A 146 -16.02 25.84 -27.40
N HIS A 147 -14.88 25.18 -27.53
CA HIS A 147 -13.61 25.69 -27.00
C HIS A 147 -13.18 26.96 -27.76
N PRO A 148 -12.79 28.05 -27.06
CA PRO A 148 -12.46 29.32 -27.70
C PRO A 148 -11.34 29.24 -28.75
N LEU A 149 -10.35 28.38 -28.51
CA LEU A 149 -9.17 28.21 -29.38
C LEU A 149 -9.26 26.97 -30.30
N MET A 150 -10.28 26.13 -30.12
CA MET A 150 -10.41 24.85 -30.84
C MET A 150 -11.88 24.63 -31.23
N PRO A 151 -12.35 25.22 -32.34
CA PRO A 151 -13.78 25.31 -32.69
C PRO A 151 -14.51 23.96 -32.83
N TYR A 152 -13.77 22.89 -33.08
CA TYR A 152 -14.29 21.52 -33.24
C TYR A 152 -14.34 20.72 -31.92
N TYR A 153 -13.88 21.29 -30.81
CA TYR A 153 -13.86 20.64 -29.51
C TYR A 153 -14.90 21.27 -28.59
N ALA A 154 -15.77 20.44 -28.02
CA ALA A 154 -16.76 20.86 -27.05
C ALA A 154 -16.26 20.53 -25.64
N VAL A 155 -16.07 21.55 -24.81
CA VAL A 155 -15.63 21.41 -23.42
C VAL A 155 -16.82 21.50 -22.47
N PRO A 156 -16.84 20.69 -21.39
CA PRO A 156 -17.87 20.77 -20.37
C PRO A 156 -17.69 22.06 -19.55
N VAL A 157 -18.74 22.89 -19.47
CA VAL A 157 -18.66 24.21 -18.80
C VAL A 157 -19.48 24.28 -17.51
N GLU A 158 -20.55 23.51 -17.42
CA GLU A 158 -21.37 23.40 -16.21
C GLU A 158 -22.09 22.06 -16.20
N ALA A 159 -22.45 21.58 -15.02
CA ALA A 159 -23.33 20.44 -14.86
C ALA A 159 -24.46 20.74 -13.89
N ARG A 160 -25.66 20.28 -14.23
CA ARG A 160 -26.79 20.21 -13.31
C ARG A 160 -26.84 18.79 -12.75
N ILE A 161 -26.57 18.65 -11.46
CA ILE A 161 -26.52 17.36 -10.76
C ILE A 161 -27.62 17.29 -9.70
N THR A 162 -28.37 16.20 -9.67
CA THR A 162 -29.39 15.95 -8.65
C THR A 162 -28.87 14.90 -7.68
N LEU A 163 -28.68 15.31 -6.42
CA LEU A 163 -28.28 14.48 -5.31
C LEU A 163 -29.49 14.18 -4.43
N ALA A 164 -29.60 12.94 -3.96
CA ALA A 164 -30.67 12.53 -3.06
C ALA A 164 -30.10 11.81 -1.83
N THR A 165 -30.70 12.05 -0.68
CA THR A 165 -30.59 11.23 0.52
C THR A 165 -31.90 10.44 0.69
N ARG A 166 -32.04 9.69 1.78
CA ARG A 166 -33.33 9.08 2.15
C ARG A 166 -34.39 10.12 2.56
N ASP A 167 -33.98 11.35 2.86
CA ASP A 167 -34.82 12.37 3.48
C ASP A 167 -35.03 13.62 2.59
N GLU A 168 -34.12 13.89 1.65
CA GLU A 168 -34.13 15.09 0.81
C GLU A 168 -33.60 14.80 -0.60
N GLU A 169 -34.11 15.53 -1.59
CA GLU A 169 -33.54 15.59 -2.94
C GLU A 169 -33.21 17.04 -3.30
N LEU A 170 -32.00 17.29 -3.78
CA LEU A 170 -31.49 18.62 -4.09
C LEU A 170 -30.77 18.62 -5.44
N THR A 171 -31.16 19.54 -6.31
CA THR A 171 -30.48 19.78 -7.59
C THR A 171 -29.54 20.97 -7.49
N LEU A 172 -28.27 20.75 -7.83
CA LEU A 172 -27.20 21.75 -7.84
C LEU A 172 -26.77 22.04 -9.27
N THR A 173 -26.45 23.29 -9.55
CA THR A 173 -25.66 23.67 -10.74
C THR A 173 -24.22 23.86 -10.29
N VAL A 174 -23.30 23.08 -10.85
CA VAL A 174 -21.88 23.09 -10.49
C VAL A 174 -21.03 23.66 -11.62
N PRO A 175 -19.96 24.42 -11.29
CA PRO A 175 -19.10 25.07 -12.27
C PRO A 175 -18.22 24.07 -13.02
N GLU A 176 -17.44 24.58 -13.98
CA GLU A 176 -16.56 23.80 -14.86
C GLU A 176 -15.61 22.89 -14.08
N GLU A 177 -14.97 23.38 -13.02
CA GLU A 177 -13.96 22.63 -12.25
C GLU A 177 -14.55 21.39 -11.56
N ILE A 178 -15.78 21.50 -11.04
CA ILE A 178 -16.50 20.37 -10.44
C ILE A 178 -17.00 19.44 -11.53
N THR A 179 -17.43 20.00 -12.67
CA THR A 179 -17.91 19.23 -13.82
C THR A 179 -16.81 18.35 -14.42
N GLN A 180 -15.60 18.88 -14.56
CA GLN A 180 -14.43 18.12 -15.02
C GLN A 180 -14.12 16.96 -14.07
N GLN A 181 -14.10 17.19 -12.74
CA GLN A 181 -13.92 16.13 -11.76
C GLN A 181 -14.98 15.02 -11.85
N ILE A 182 -16.26 15.38 -12.05
CA ILE A 182 -17.36 14.41 -12.22
C ILE A 182 -17.09 13.51 -13.45
N ILE A 183 -16.59 14.08 -14.55
CA ILE A 183 -16.26 13.35 -15.77
C ILE A 183 -15.04 12.45 -15.57
N GLU A 184 -13.96 12.99 -14.98
CA GLU A 184 -12.71 12.26 -14.73
C GLU A 184 -12.91 11.09 -13.77
N LEU A 185 -13.72 11.26 -12.73
CA LEU A 185 -14.07 10.21 -11.78
C LEU A 185 -15.11 9.22 -12.34
N GLY A 186 -15.66 9.48 -13.52
CA GLY A 186 -16.67 8.64 -14.16
C GLY A 186 -17.96 8.52 -13.35
N ILE A 187 -18.35 9.59 -12.64
CA ILE A 187 -19.54 9.59 -11.77
C ILE A 187 -20.81 9.48 -12.62
N ARG A 188 -21.71 8.57 -12.22
CA ARG A 188 -22.96 8.27 -12.92
C ARG A 188 -24.13 8.11 -11.95
N LYS A 189 -25.34 7.97 -12.50
CA LYS A 189 -26.53 7.64 -11.71
C LYS A 189 -26.30 6.38 -10.87
N GLY A 190 -26.63 6.47 -9.58
CA GLY A 190 -26.44 5.43 -8.58
C GLY A 190 -25.13 5.51 -7.79
N ASP A 191 -24.20 6.39 -8.15
CA ASP A 191 -23.02 6.65 -7.34
C ASP A 191 -23.36 7.51 -6.13
N VAL A 192 -22.83 7.14 -4.96
CA VAL A 192 -22.88 7.98 -3.75
C VAL A 192 -21.63 8.83 -3.71
N ILE A 193 -21.83 10.14 -3.68
CA ILE A 193 -20.74 11.13 -3.67
C ILE A 193 -20.96 12.15 -2.57
N TRP A 194 -19.90 12.88 -2.24
CA TRP A 194 -20.01 14.16 -1.58
C TRP A 194 -19.12 15.21 -2.24
N ILE A 195 -19.60 16.45 -2.21
CA ILE A 195 -18.90 17.62 -2.74
C ILE A 195 -18.59 18.54 -1.56
N ASP A 196 -17.32 18.86 -1.35
CA ASP A 196 -16.90 19.86 -0.37
C ASP A 196 -17.48 21.22 -0.74
N ALA A 197 -18.25 21.84 0.16
CA ALA A 197 -18.93 23.11 -0.14
C ALA A 197 -17.97 24.31 -0.22
N GLU A 198 -16.77 24.20 0.34
CA GLU A 198 -15.75 25.25 0.32
C GLU A 198 -14.75 25.06 -0.81
N THR A 199 -14.26 23.82 -1.01
CA THR A 199 -13.21 23.54 -2.00
C THR A 199 -13.75 23.09 -3.36
N GLY A 200 -15.00 22.67 -3.44
CA GLY A 200 -15.60 22.11 -4.66
C GLY A 200 -15.05 20.73 -5.05
N ARG A 201 -14.26 20.08 -4.18
CA ARG A 201 -13.67 18.77 -4.46
C ARG A 201 -14.75 17.68 -4.42
N VAL A 202 -14.75 16.81 -5.43
CA VAL A 202 -15.72 15.72 -5.56
C VAL A 202 -15.11 14.42 -5.05
N HIS A 203 -15.84 13.72 -4.18
CA HIS A 203 -15.41 12.46 -3.59
C HIS A 203 -16.45 11.37 -3.85
N ARG A 204 -16.00 10.24 -4.42
CA ARG A 204 -16.85 9.05 -4.61
C ARG A 204 -16.76 8.15 -3.38
N VAL A 205 -17.89 7.87 -2.76
CA VAL A 205 -17.99 6.99 -1.59
C VAL A 205 -18.18 5.54 -2.01
N GLY A 206 -19.00 5.31 -3.03
CA GLY A 206 -19.31 3.99 -3.56
C GLY A 206 -20.51 4.03 -4.49
N ARG A 207 -21.14 2.88 -4.71
CA ARG A 207 -22.36 2.77 -5.52
C ARG A 207 -23.46 2.06 -4.74
N THR A 208 -24.69 2.55 -4.85
CA THR A 208 -25.85 1.89 -4.20
C THR A 208 -26.55 0.94 -5.16
N ARG A 209 -27.16 -0.10 -4.59
CA ARG A 209 -28.05 -1.04 -5.30
C ARG A 209 -29.54 -0.67 -5.13
N GLU A 210 -29.85 0.33 -4.30
CA GLU A 210 -31.23 0.71 -3.94
C GLU A 210 -31.96 1.50 -5.04
N LEU A 211 -31.29 1.88 -6.14
CA LEU A 211 -31.86 2.71 -7.21
C LEU A 211 -32.17 1.93 -8.49
N GLU A 212 -33.42 1.96 -8.93
CA GLU A 212 -33.85 1.39 -10.22
C GLU A 212 -33.11 2.03 -11.40
N GLY A 213 -32.58 1.16 -12.28
CA GLY A 213 -31.78 1.55 -13.45
C GLY A 213 -30.27 1.66 -13.20
N ALA A 214 -29.77 1.41 -11.99
CA ALA A 214 -28.36 1.14 -11.76
C ALA A 214 -28.01 -0.24 -12.35
N ARG A 215 -27.44 -0.28 -13.56
CA ARG A 215 -27.10 -1.52 -14.27
C ARG A 215 -26.29 -2.47 -13.38
N THR A 216 -26.68 -3.74 -13.37
CA THR A 216 -26.19 -4.85 -12.53
C THR A 216 -24.91 -5.53 -13.03
N TYR A 217 -24.28 -5.01 -14.09
CA TYR A 217 -23.12 -5.64 -14.74
C TYR A 217 -21.95 -4.66 -14.93
N ASP A 218 -21.60 -3.90 -13.90
CA ASP A 218 -20.27 -3.26 -13.84
C ASP A 218 -19.39 -4.10 -12.92
N ILE A 219 -18.42 -4.80 -13.52
CA ILE A 219 -17.36 -5.58 -12.85
C ILE A 219 -16.47 -4.65 -11.98
N GLU A 220 -16.64 -3.33 -12.08
CA GLU A 220 -15.88 -2.29 -11.37
C GLU A 220 -16.52 -1.77 -10.07
N VAL A 221 -17.55 -2.40 -9.50
CA VAL A 221 -18.13 -1.91 -8.22
C VAL A 221 -17.17 -2.21 -7.06
N ARG A 222 -16.27 -1.25 -6.77
CA ARG A 222 -15.27 -1.34 -5.70
C ARG A 222 -15.88 -1.32 -4.29
N ARG A 223 -17.05 -0.72 -4.10
CA ARG A 223 -17.72 -0.62 -2.79
C ARG A 223 -19.22 -0.38 -2.94
N VAL A 224 -20.03 -1.30 -2.41
CA VAL A 224 -21.49 -1.12 -2.30
C VAL A 224 -21.78 -0.34 -1.03
N VAL A 225 -22.58 0.73 -1.13
CA VAL A 225 -22.91 1.61 0.01
C VAL A 225 -24.40 1.94 0.04
N GLU A 226 -24.92 2.22 1.23
CA GLU A 226 -26.31 2.63 1.43
C GLU A 226 -26.54 4.07 0.98
N ILE A 227 -27.80 4.39 0.67
CA ILE A 227 -28.21 5.79 0.48
C ILE A 227 -28.09 6.53 1.83
N PRO A 228 -27.37 7.67 1.88
CA PRO A 228 -27.19 8.44 3.11
C PRO A 228 -28.52 8.99 3.64
N ARG A 229 -28.60 9.22 4.96
CA ARG A 229 -29.73 9.91 5.63
C ARG A 229 -29.37 11.36 5.96
N GLY A 230 -30.38 12.12 6.36
CA GLY A 230 -30.33 13.54 6.66
C GLY A 230 -30.44 14.43 5.42
N PRO A 231 -30.28 15.75 5.57
CA PRO A 231 -30.28 16.67 4.43
C PRO A 231 -29.09 16.42 3.50
N VAL A 232 -29.25 16.76 2.22
CA VAL A 232 -28.18 16.70 1.21
C VAL A 232 -27.05 17.63 1.61
N LYS A 233 -27.38 18.85 2.05
CA LYS A 233 -26.41 19.80 2.60
C LYS A 233 -26.27 19.58 4.11
N LYS A 234 -25.10 19.13 4.55
CA LYS A 234 -24.85 18.86 5.97
C LYS A 234 -23.39 19.07 6.36
N GLU A 235 -23.17 19.12 7.66
CA GLU A 235 -21.83 19.01 8.23
C GLU A 235 -21.42 17.53 8.24
N LYS A 236 -20.23 17.26 7.70
CA LYS A 236 -19.64 15.92 7.62
C LYS A 236 -18.28 15.97 8.30
N GLU A 237 -18.07 15.08 9.25
CA GLU A 237 -16.76 14.83 9.82
C GLU A 237 -15.91 14.10 8.78
N ILE A 238 -14.82 14.74 8.38
CA ILE A 238 -13.81 14.19 7.47
C ILE A 238 -12.63 13.78 8.35
N VAL A 239 -12.29 12.50 8.27
CA VAL A 239 -11.11 11.94 8.91
C VAL A 239 -10.06 11.75 7.83
N SER A 240 -8.91 12.40 7.98
CA SER A 240 -7.76 12.23 7.10
C SER A 240 -6.54 11.87 7.92
N VAL A 241 -5.67 11.03 7.35
CA VAL A 241 -4.36 10.73 7.92
C VAL A 241 -3.32 11.37 7.02
N ILE A 242 -2.51 12.25 7.60
CA ILE A 242 -1.40 12.95 6.94
C ILE A 242 -0.11 12.49 7.63
N THR A 243 0.92 12.11 6.88
CA THR A 243 2.17 11.66 7.51
C THR A 243 3.00 12.83 8.01
N LEU A 244 3.91 12.59 8.96
CA LEU A 244 4.86 13.62 9.39
C LEU A 244 5.75 14.08 8.24
N HIS A 245 6.09 13.19 7.31
CA HIS A 245 6.83 13.56 6.12
C HIS A 245 6.03 14.47 5.18
N ASP A 246 4.73 14.22 4.99
CA ASP A 246 3.88 15.11 4.18
C ASP A 246 3.84 16.53 4.77
N LEU A 247 3.75 16.64 6.10
CA LEU A 247 3.82 17.92 6.82
C LEU A 247 5.19 18.57 6.66
N ASP A 248 6.27 17.80 6.80
CA ASP A 248 7.63 18.30 6.58
C ASP A 248 7.80 18.91 5.18
N VAL A 249 7.37 18.19 4.13
CA VAL A 249 7.47 18.65 2.74
C VAL A 249 6.63 19.92 2.55
N TYR A 250 5.42 19.95 3.10
CA TYR A 250 4.54 21.11 3.02
C TYR A 250 5.18 22.36 3.66
N TYR A 251 5.72 22.23 4.87
CA TYR A 251 6.35 23.35 5.59
C TYR A 251 7.70 23.75 4.96
N ALA A 252 8.47 22.79 4.46
CA ALA A 252 9.71 23.07 3.72
C ALA A 252 9.42 23.85 2.43
N ALA A 253 8.38 23.48 1.67
CA ALA A 253 7.98 24.18 0.46
C ALA A 253 7.55 25.63 0.74
N GLN A 254 6.80 25.86 1.83
CA GLN A 254 6.44 27.22 2.25
C GLN A 254 7.65 28.09 2.56
N ARG A 255 8.68 27.52 3.19
CA ARG A 255 9.96 28.23 3.43
C ARG A 255 10.76 28.42 2.16
N SER A 256 10.75 27.45 1.25
CA SER A 256 11.49 27.54 0.01
C SER A 256 10.95 28.64 -0.92
N LEU A 257 9.65 28.92 -0.90
CA LEU A 257 9.08 30.09 -1.58
C LEU A 257 9.68 31.42 -1.08
N ILE A 258 10.15 31.47 0.17
CA ILE A 258 10.90 32.60 0.74
C ILE A 258 12.37 32.57 0.28
N SER A 259 12.97 31.38 0.14
CA SER A 259 14.36 31.21 -0.30
C SER A 259 14.59 31.34 -1.81
N ILE A 260 13.55 31.38 -2.65
CA ILE A 260 13.69 31.72 -4.09
C ILE A 260 14.29 33.13 -4.28
N PHE A 261 14.17 34.02 -3.28
CA PHE A 261 14.87 35.31 -3.27
C PHE A 261 16.34 35.24 -2.79
N GLY A 262 16.84 34.06 -2.41
CA GLY A 262 18.20 33.84 -1.91
C GLY A 262 18.75 32.44 -2.21
N PHE A 263 19.42 32.30 -3.36
CA PHE A 263 20.49 31.35 -3.78
C PHE A 263 20.72 29.98 -3.08
N SER A 264 19.77 29.32 -2.42
CA SER A 264 19.97 27.95 -1.89
C SER A 264 18.73 27.07 -2.02
N PHE A 265 18.83 26.07 -2.90
CA PHE A 265 17.91 24.94 -2.96
C PHE A 265 18.49 23.79 -2.11
N GLU A 266 18.06 23.68 -0.86
CA GLU A 266 18.31 22.47 -0.08
C GLU A 266 17.35 21.37 -0.57
N ARG A 267 17.90 20.27 -1.09
CA ARG A 267 17.11 19.08 -1.48
C ARG A 267 16.66 18.25 -0.27
N GLU A 268 17.30 18.42 0.89
CA GLU A 268 17.00 17.71 2.14
C GLU A 268 16.17 18.60 3.06
N ILE A 269 15.29 18.00 3.87
CA ILE A 269 14.45 18.77 4.80
C ILE A 269 15.27 19.12 6.04
N SER A 270 15.38 20.41 6.33
CA SER A 270 16.19 20.90 7.44
C SER A 270 15.67 20.41 8.81
N PRO A 271 16.55 20.14 9.79
CA PRO A 271 16.14 19.77 11.15
C PRO A 271 15.28 20.82 11.86
N GLU A 272 15.36 22.09 11.47
CA GLU A 272 14.50 23.17 11.98
C GLU A 272 13.05 22.97 11.54
N VAL A 273 12.82 22.63 10.25
CA VAL A 273 11.46 22.35 9.74
C VAL A 273 10.84 21.18 10.48
N ARG A 274 11.59 20.09 10.66
CA ARG A 274 11.11 18.90 11.39
C ARG A 274 10.72 19.24 12.82
N ARG A 275 11.55 20.03 13.52
CA ARG A 275 11.25 20.48 14.90
C ARG A 275 9.98 21.33 14.96
N GLU A 276 9.72 22.18 13.97
CA GLU A 276 8.49 22.97 13.90
C GLU A 276 7.26 22.11 13.65
N VAL A 277 7.37 21.15 12.74
CA VAL A 277 6.31 20.16 12.49
C VAL A 277 6.02 19.34 13.75
N ASP A 278 7.06 18.88 14.45
CA ASP A 278 6.89 18.10 15.69
C ASP A 278 6.18 18.92 16.77
N GLN A 279 6.52 20.21 16.92
CA GLN A 279 5.83 21.13 17.85
C GLN A 279 4.37 21.38 17.46
N LEU A 280 4.10 21.54 16.15
CA LEU A 280 2.76 21.71 15.63
C LEU A 280 1.88 20.49 15.91
N VAL A 281 2.39 19.31 15.59
CA VAL A 281 1.68 18.04 15.82
C VAL A 281 1.44 17.83 17.30
N LYS A 282 2.44 18.08 18.15
CA LYS A 282 2.28 18.02 19.61
C LYS A 282 1.16 18.94 20.09
N LYS A 283 1.10 20.18 19.59
CA LYS A 283 0.01 21.11 19.92
C LYS A 283 -1.36 20.58 19.46
N TRP A 284 -1.47 19.92 18.31
CA TRP A 284 -2.73 19.32 17.86
C TRP A 284 -3.15 18.14 18.73
N LEU A 285 -2.19 17.31 19.17
CA LEU A 285 -2.44 16.19 20.09
C LEU A 285 -2.90 16.70 21.47
N ASP A 286 -2.21 17.70 22.04
CA ASP A 286 -2.54 18.31 23.34
C ASP A 286 -3.94 18.96 23.31
N GLN A 287 -4.32 19.54 22.18
CA GLN A 287 -5.65 20.13 21.96
C GLN A 287 -6.73 19.11 21.58
N ARG A 288 -6.40 17.82 21.47
CA ARG A 288 -7.29 16.75 21.00
C ARG A 288 -7.93 17.03 19.63
N LYS A 289 -7.22 17.76 18.77
CA LYS A 289 -7.62 18.03 17.37
C LYS A 289 -7.14 16.94 16.42
N ALA A 290 -6.15 16.17 16.84
CA ALA A 290 -5.59 15.07 16.08
C ALA A 290 -5.25 13.89 16.99
N GLU A 291 -5.08 12.72 16.38
CA GLU A 291 -4.59 11.50 17.01
C GLU A 291 -3.35 11.01 16.26
N LEU A 292 -2.34 10.51 16.97
CA LEU A 292 -1.20 9.87 16.33
C LEU A 292 -1.60 8.47 15.87
N VAL A 293 -1.26 8.13 14.63
CA VAL A 293 -1.44 6.80 14.05
C VAL A 293 -0.05 6.22 13.79
N PRO A 294 0.46 5.34 14.67
CA PRO A 294 1.72 4.65 14.42
C PRO A 294 1.53 3.72 13.22
N GLY A 295 2.17 4.06 12.10
CA GLY A 295 2.21 3.21 10.93
C GLY A 295 3.33 2.18 11.01
N VAL A 296 3.49 1.45 9.93
CA VAL A 296 4.45 0.35 9.80
C VAL A 296 5.59 0.78 8.87
N LEU A 297 6.83 0.67 9.37
CA LEU A 297 8.04 0.75 8.57
C LEU A 297 8.54 -0.67 8.31
N PHE A 298 8.33 -1.15 7.09
CA PHE A 298 8.81 -2.45 6.63
C PHE A 298 10.13 -2.31 5.87
N ILE A 299 11.16 -3.00 6.33
CA ILE A 299 12.46 -3.07 5.65
C ILE A 299 12.74 -4.51 5.23
N ASP A 300 12.67 -4.79 3.93
CA ASP A 300 13.06 -6.08 3.36
C ASP A 300 14.58 -6.18 3.21
N ASP A 301 15.10 -7.41 3.16
CA ASP A 301 16.55 -7.66 3.09
C ASP A 301 17.36 -6.87 4.14
N ALA A 302 16.88 -6.84 5.39
CA ALA A 302 17.47 -6.03 6.46
C ALA A 302 18.96 -6.32 6.71
N HIS A 303 19.43 -7.52 6.38
CA HIS A 303 20.85 -7.92 6.41
C HIS A 303 21.75 -7.09 5.48
N MET A 304 21.18 -6.29 4.57
CA MET A 304 21.89 -5.40 3.65
C MET A 304 22.19 -4.03 4.28
N LEU A 305 21.61 -3.72 5.44
CA LEU A 305 21.89 -2.51 6.21
C LEU A 305 23.27 -2.60 6.87
N ASP A 306 23.87 -1.43 7.11
CA ASP A 306 25.10 -1.30 7.89
C ASP A 306 24.83 -0.99 9.37
N ILE A 307 25.89 -1.10 10.18
CA ILE A 307 25.82 -0.88 11.63
C ILE A 307 25.30 0.52 12.01
N GLU A 308 25.62 1.55 11.22
CA GLU A 308 25.14 2.93 11.44
C GLU A 308 23.62 3.02 11.24
N SER A 309 23.11 2.35 10.21
CA SER A 309 21.68 2.29 9.90
C SER A 309 20.90 1.54 10.99
N PHE A 310 21.45 0.44 11.51
CA PHE A 310 20.85 -0.25 12.66
C PHE A 310 20.83 0.63 13.91
N SER A 311 21.92 1.33 14.21
CA SER A 311 21.98 2.28 15.33
C SER A 311 20.93 3.39 15.21
N PHE A 312 20.74 3.93 14.00
CA PHE A 312 19.68 4.89 13.72
C PHE A 312 18.28 4.32 14.00
N LEU A 313 17.99 3.10 13.52
CA LEU A 313 16.69 2.45 13.72
C LEU A 313 16.44 2.14 15.20
N THR A 314 17.44 1.66 15.94
CA THR A 314 17.33 1.43 17.39
C THR A 314 16.93 2.71 18.13
N LYS A 315 17.55 3.85 17.77
CA LYS A 315 17.19 5.14 18.35
C LYS A 315 15.78 5.60 17.93
N ALA A 316 15.39 5.36 16.67
CA ALA A 316 14.05 5.71 16.19
C ALA A 316 12.95 4.92 16.92
N MET A 317 13.21 3.67 17.30
CA MET A 317 12.28 2.83 18.07
C MET A 317 12.06 3.31 19.52
N GLU A 318 12.98 4.11 20.06
CA GLU A 318 12.89 4.69 21.41
C GLU A 318 12.19 6.06 21.42
N SER A 319 11.89 6.61 20.23
CA SER A 319 11.22 7.91 20.10
C SER A 319 9.77 7.87 20.58
N GLU A 320 9.27 9.00 21.08
CA GLU A 320 7.84 9.20 21.37
C GLU A 320 6.97 8.97 20.11
N PHE A 321 7.50 9.36 18.94
CA PHE A 321 6.90 9.11 17.64
C PHE A 321 7.60 7.93 16.94
N ALA A 322 7.60 6.74 17.56
CA ALA A 322 8.19 5.55 16.95
C ALA A 322 7.19 4.82 16.03
N PRO A 323 7.54 4.52 14.76
CA PRO A 323 6.74 3.65 13.92
C PRO A 323 6.91 2.19 14.37
N ILE A 324 6.00 1.32 13.94
CA ILE A 324 6.13 -0.12 14.12
C ILE A 324 7.17 -0.63 13.13
N LEU A 325 8.35 -0.99 13.63
CA LEU A 325 9.44 -1.52 12.81
C LEU A 325 9.22 -3.00 12.53
N ILE A 326 9.14 -3.36 11.25
CA ILE A 326 9.13 -4.75 10.78
C ILE A 326 10.33 -4.95 9.85
N LEU A 327 11.27 -5.78 10.26
CA LEU A 327 12.41 -6.19 9.44
C LEU A 327 12.13 -7.54 8.80
N ALA A 328 12.60 -7.77 7.59
CA ALA A 328 12.59 -9.09 6.97
C ALA A 328 13.99 -9.51 6.52
N THR A 329 14.27 -10.79 6.66
CA THR A 329 15.53 -11.38 6.21
C THR A 329 15.33 -12.82 5.74
N ASN A 330 16.13 -13.21 4.76
CA ASN A 330 16.25 -14.57 4.24
C ASN A 330 17.60 -15.21 4.60
N ARG A 331 18.45 -14.51 5.37
CA ARG A 331 19.78 -15.00 5.77
C ARG A 331 19.76 -15.61 7.17
N GLY A 332 20.55 -16.68 7.32
CA GLY A 332 20.96 -17.23 8.62
C GLY A 332 22.06 -16.34 9.22
N PHE A 333 23.24 -16.90 9.50
CA PHE A 333 24.40 -16.08 9.90
C PHE A 333 24.91 -15.24 8.73
N ALA A 334 25.20 -13.97 9.02
CA ALA A 334 25.77 -13.05 8.06
C ALA A 334 26.63 -12.00 8.76
N LYS A 335 27.66 -11.51 8.05
CA LYS A 335 28.48 -10.39 8.49
C LYS A 335 27.67 -9.09 8.44
N ILE A 336 27.70 -8.32 9.52
CA ILE A 336 27.08 -6.99 9.57
C ILE A 336 27.90 -6.05 8.70
N ARG A 337 27.28 -5.33 7.76
CA ARG A 337 28.01 -4.40 6.89
C ARG A 337 28.60 -3.25 7.70
N GLY A 338 29.85 -2.90 7.38
CA GLY A 338 30.60 -1.89 8.12
C GLY A 338 31.17 -2.36 9.46
N ALA A 339 31.02 -3.64 9.82
CA ALA A 339 31.62 -4.22 11.01
C ALA A 339 32.27 -5.59 10.70
N ASP A 340 33.29 -5.96 11.47
CA ASP A 340 33.95 -7.28 11.36
C ASP A 340 33.29 -8.35 12.22
N ILE A 341 31.97 -8.26 12.40
CA ILE A 341 31.19 -9.11 13.29
C ILE A 341 30.18 -9.91 12.47
N GLU A 342 30.19 -11.23 12.65
CA GLU A 342 29.15 -12.12 12.17
C GLU A 342 28.06 -12.25 13.24
N SER A 343 26.80 -12.15 12.81
CA SER A 343 25.65 -12.17 13.72
C SER A 343 24.49 -12.95 13.10
N PRO A 344 23.58 -13.54 13.91
CA PRO A 344 22.33 -14.07 13.40
C PRO A 344 21.60 -13.01 12.57
N HIS A 345 21.18 -13.42 11.37
CA HIS A 345 20.45 -12.61 10.40
C HIS A 345 21.19 -11.39 9.86
N GLY A 346 22.48 -11.21 10.20
CA GLY A 346 23.22 -9.98 9.88
C GLY A 346 22.73 -8.76 10.64
N ILE A 347 22.12 -8.95 11.81
CA ILE A 347 21.55 -7.88 12.65
C ILE A 347 22.34 -7.80 13.98
N PRO A 348 22.68 -6.60 14.49
CA PRO A 348 23.30 -6.44 15.81
C PRO A 348 22.48 -7.10 16.93
N LEU A 349 23.16 -7.76 17.88
CA LEU A 349 22.50 -8.53 18.96
C LEU A 349 21.62 -7.65 19.85
N ASP A 350 22.04 -6.41 20.13
CA ASP A 350 21.31 -5.43 20.92
C ASP A 350 19.98 -5.02 20.28
N LEU A 351 19.93 -4.93 18.94
CA LEU A 351 18.67 -4.73 18.22
C LEU A 351 17.87 -6.03 18.20
N LEU A 352 18.51 -7.17 17.94
CA LEU A 352 17.85 -8.48 17.85
C LEU A 352 17.09 -8.84 19.13
N ASP A 353 17.63 -8.52 20.31
CA ASP A 353 16.98 -8.72 21.62
C ASP A 353 15.68 -7.90 21.80
N ARG A 354 15.48 -6.87 20.97
CA ARG A 354 14.27 -6.03 20.95
C ARG A 354 13.24 -6.49 19.90
N LEU A 355 13.59 -7.46 19.07
CA LEU A 355 12.72 -7.95 17.99
C LEU A 355 11.99 -9.22 18.40
N LEU A 356 10.68 -9.25 18.15
CA LEU A 356 9.91 -10.48 18.16
C LEU A 356 10.13 -11.19 16.83
N ILE A 357 10.77 -12.37 16.87
CA ILE A 357 11.12 -13.13 15.68
C ILE A 357 9.94 -14.02 15.28
N ILE A 358 9.39 -13.80 14.08
CA ILE A 358 8.33 -14.63 13.49
C ILE A 358 8.96 -15.42 12.32
N PRO A 359 9.18 -16.73 12.48
CA PRO A 359 9.65 -17.58 11.41
C PRO A 359 8.52 -17.87 10.41
N THR A 360 8.88 -17.94 9.13
CA THR A 360 8.03 -18.39 8.04
C THR A 360 8.61 -19.67 7.45
N ARG A 361 7.75 -20.59 7.03
CA ARG A 361 8.16 -21.89 6.48
C ARG A 361 7.97 -21.98 4.97
N PRO A 362 8.65 -22.90 4.27
CA PRO A 362 8.26 -23.26 2.91
C PRO A 362 6.77 -23.67 2.87
N TYR A 363 6.10 -23.31 1.79
CA TYR A 363 4.71 -23.70 1.57
C TYR A 363 4.60 -25.19 1.24
N THR A 364 3.55 -25.82 1.73
CA THR A 364 3.14 -27.17 1.34
C THR A 364 2.56 -27.17 -0.07
N ALA A 365 2.47 -28.35 -0.71
CA ALA A 365 1.87 -28.48 -2.04
C ALA A 365 0.40 -27.99 -2.08
N GLU A 366 -0.35 -28.17 -1.00
CA GLU A 366 -1.72 -27.67 -0.87
C GLU A 366 -1.77 -26.13 -0.84
N GLU A 367 -0.92 -25.50 -0.03
CA GLU A 367 -0.80 -24.05 0.02
C GLU A 367 -0.34 -23.48 -1.32
N ILE A 368 0.65 -24.10 -1.97
CA ILE A 368 1.14 -23.71 -3.31
C ILE A 368 0.01 -23.76 -4.33
N ARG A 369 -0.79 -24.83 -4.34
CA ARG A 369 -1.93 -24.99 -5.25
C ARG A 369 -2.93 -23.86 -5.12
N GLU A 370 -3.33 -23.54 -3.90
CA GLU A 370 -4.29 -22.47 -3.66
C GLU A 370 -3.71 -21.09 -4.01
N ILE A 371 -2.42 -20.86 -3.76
CA ILE A 371 -1.77 -19.61 -4.17
C ILE A 371 -1.72 -19.50 -5.70
N ILE A 372 -1.35 -20.56 -6.43
CA ILE A 372 -1.32 -20.54 -7.89
C ILE A 372 -2.72 -20.28 -8.46
N LYS A 373 -3.77 -20.89 -7.90
CA LYS A 373 -5.15 -20.59 -8.31
C LYS A 373 -5.50 -19.11 -8.14
N ILE A 374 -5.21 -18.52 -6.98
CA ILE A 374 -5.46 -17.10 -6.73
C ILE A 374 -4.70 -16.23 -7.74
N ARG A 375 -3.42 -16.54 -8.00
CA ARG A 375 -2.59 -15.78 -8.95
C ARG A 375 -3.05 -15.93 -10.39
N ALA A 376 -3.49 -17.11 -10.79
CA ALA A 376 -4.08 -17.35 -12.11
C ALA A 376 -5.39 -16.57 -12.27
N GLU A 377 -6.25 -16.58 -11.25
CA GLU A 377 -7.50 -15.81 -11.25
C GLU A 377 -7.24 -14.30 -11.31
N GLU A 378 -6.31 -13.76 -10.51
CA GLU A 378 -5.91 -12.34 -10.53
C GLU A 378 -5.35 -11.90 -11.90
N ALA A 379 -4.68 -12.81 -12.60
CA ALA A 379 -4.09 -12.56 -13.91
C ALA A 379 -5.02 -12.96 -15.06
N GLU A 380 -6.26 -13.39 -14.77
CA GLU A 380 -7.25 -13.84 -15.76
C GLU A 380 -6.74 -14.99 -16.65
N ILE A 381 -5.99 -15.93 -16.06
CA ILE A 381 -5.37 -17.07 -16.74
C ILE A 381 -6.15 -18.34 -16.45
N GLU A 382 -6.75 -18.94 -17.48
CA GLU A 382 -7.39 -20.25 -17.37
C GLU A 382 -6.36 -21.39 -17.46
N LEU A 383 -6.26 -22.19 -16.41
CA LEU A 383 -5.40 -23.38 -16.34
C LEU A 383 -6.22 -24.66 -16.49
N THR A 384 -5.70 -25.66 -17.20
CA THR A 384 -6.21 -27.03 -17.05
C THR A 384 -5.87 -27.58 -15.66
N PRO A 385 -6.67 -28.52 -15.10
CA PRO A 385 -6.34 -29.18 -13.83
C PRO A 385 -4.93 -29.79 -13.85
N GLU A 386 -4.53 -30.37 -14.97
CA GLU A 386 -3.24 -30.99 -15.17
C GLU A 386 -2.09 -29.97 -15.18
N ALA A 387 -2.29 -28.81 -15.84
CA ALA A 387 -1.33 -27.71 -15.83
C ALA A 387 -1.15 -27.13 -14.41
N LEU A 388 -2.24 -27.01 -13.65
CA LEU A 388 -2.17 -26.57 -12.26
C LEU A 388 -1.34 -27.54 -11.41
N GLU A 389 -1.63 -28.85 -11.47
CA GLU A 389 -0.84 -29.86 -10.75
C GLU A 389 0.63 -29.83 -11.16
N LYS A 390 0.90 -29.57 -12.45
CA LYS A 390 2.27 -29.42 -12.94
C LYS A 390 3.00 -28.22 -12.33
N LEU A 391 2.34 -27.07 -12.25
CA LEU A 391 2.91 -25.88 -11.61
C LEU A 391 3.12 -26.10 -10.10
N VAL A 392 2.23 -26.84 -9.43
CA VAL A 392 2.39 -27.23 -8.01
C VAL A 392 3.62 -28.12 -7.82
N GLU A 393 3.80 -29.11 -8.69
CA GLU A 393 4.98 -29.98 -8.70
C GLU A 393 6.27 -29.13 -8.85
N ILE A 394 6.29 -28.22 -9.82
CA ILE A 394 7.43 -27.31 -10.07
C ILE A 394 7.70 -26.44 -8.85
N GLY A 395 6.65 -25.83 -8.28
CA GLY A 395 6.78 -24.94 -7.12
C GLY A 395 7.27 -25.64 -5.86
N THR A 396 6.90 -26.91 -5.68
CA THR A 396 7.36 -27.76 -4.57
C THR A 396 8.82 -28.16 -4.73
N LYS A 397 9.24 -28.47 -5.97
CA LYS A 397 10.63 -28.90 -6.26
C LYS A 397 11.62 -27.74 -6.33
N THR A 398 11.16 -26.56 -6.73
CA THR A 398 12.01 -25.37 -6.90
C THR A 398 11.58 -24.26 -5.95
N SER A 399 10.69 -23.37 -6.38
CA SER A 399 10.10 -22.34 -5.53
C SER A 399 8.73 -21.90 -6.04
N LEU A 400 7.86 -21.47 -5.13
CA LEU A 400 6.59 -20.85 -5.45
C LEU A 400 6.76 -19.63 -6.39
N ARG A 401 7.79 -18.81 -6.16
CA ARG A 401 8.08 -17.63 -6.99
C ARG A 401 8.27 -18.02 -8.44
N TYR A 402 9.08 -19.05 -8.69
CA TYR A 402 9.34 -19.53 -10.04
C TYR A 402 8.08 -20.11 -10.69
N ALA A 403 7.32 -20.94 -9.97
CA ALA A 403 6.06 -21.49 -10.49
C ALA A 403 5.06 -20.39 -10.88
N VAL A 404 4.90 -19.34 -10.06
CA VAL A 404 4.04 -18.19 -10.37
C VAL A 404 4.57 -17.40 -11.57
N GLN A 405 5.89 -17.23 -11.69
CA GLN A 405 6.51 -16.55 -12.85
C GLN A 405 6.28 -17.28 -14.17
N LEU A 406 6.03 -18.60 -14.16
CA LEU A 406 5.74 -19.37 -15.36
C LEU A 406 4.30 -19.19 -15.88
N LEU A 407 3.38 -18.64 -15.09
CA LEU A 407 1.98 -18.47 -15.50
C LEU A 407 1.83 -17.63 -16.78
N GLU A 408 2.47 -16.46 -16.80
CA GLU A 408 2.35 -15.52 -17.92
C GLU A 408 3.04 -16.02 -19.20
N PRO A 409 4.29 -16.54 -19.17
CA PRO A 409 4.88 -17.22 -20.32
C PRO A 409 4.03 -18.40 -20.82
N ALA A 410 3.47 -19.22 -19.92
CA ALA A 410 2.65 -20.35 -20.33
C ALA A 410 1.33 -19.90 -20.98
N ARG A 411 0.73 -18.79 -20.52
CA ARG A 411 -0.42 -18.14 -21.16
C ARG A 411 -0.12 -17.72 -22.60
N ILE A 412 1.00 -17.04 -22.82
CA ILE A 412 1.43 -16.60 -24.16
C ILE A 412 1.64 -17.81 -25.08
N LEU A 413 2.27 -18.88 -24.58
CA LEU A 413 2.50 -20.10 -25.36
C LEU A 413 1.20 -20.85 -25.71
N ALA A 414 0.20 -20.83 -24.81
CA ALA A 414 -1.11 -21.38 -25.09
C ALA A 414 -1.82 -20.60 -26.22
N GLU A 415 -1.71 -19.27 -26.21
CA GLU A 415 -2.25 -18.40 -27.27
C GLU A 415 -1.57 -18.66 -28.63
N GLU A 416 -0.24 -18.84 -28.66
CA GLU A 416 0.49 -19.23 -29.87
C GLU A 416 0.02 -20.57 -30.44
N ARG A 417 -0.37 -21.50 -29.55
CA ARG A 417 -0.96 -22.80 -29.90
C ARG A 417 -2.43 -22.69 -30.33
N GLY A 418 -3.05 -21.53 -30.18
CA GLY A 418 -4.46 -21.27 -30.52
C GLY A 418 -5.46 -21.67 -29.44
N SER A 419 -5.01 -21.79 -28.18
CA SER A 419 -5.84 -22.11 -27.01
C SER A 419 -5.93 -20.91 -26.06
N SER A 420 -7.11 -20.66 -25.49
CA SER A 420 -7.27 -19.72 -24.38
C SER A 420 -6.96 -20.34 -23.01
N ARG A 421 -6.68 -21.64 -22.97
CA ARG A 421 -6.36 -22.41 -21.75
C ARG A 421 -4.94 -22.93 -21.79
N VAL A 422 -4.22 -22.69 -20.70
CA VAL A 422 -2.86 -23.20 -20.47
C VAL A 422 -2.91 -24.67 -20.13
N ASP A 423 -2.16 -25.47 -20.88
CA ASP A 423 -2.01 -26.91 -20.66
C ASP A 423 -0.57 -27.27 -20.24
N VAL A 424 -0.35 -28.54 -19.87
CA VAL A 424 0.95 -29.05 -19.38
C VAL A 424 2.08 -28.80 -20.38
N GLU A 425 1.80 -28.91 -21.69
CA GLU A 425 2.79 -28.67 -22.75
C GLU A 425 3.30 -27.22 -22.76
N ASP A 426 2.43 -26.25 -22.47
CA ASP A 426 2.77 -24.84 -22.43
C ASP A 426 3.64 -24.53 -21.21
N VAL A 427 3.30 -25.12 -20.05
CA VAL A 427 4.09 -25.00 -18.81
C VAL A 427 5.48 -25.62 -18.97
N GLU A 428 5.58 -26.81 -19.56
CA GLU A 428 6.88 -27.46 -19.80
C GLU A 428 7.72 -26.72 -20.85
N LYS A 429 7.09 -26.17 -21.90
CA LYS A 429 7.78 -25.33 -22.88
C LYS A 429 8.28 -24.04 -22.23
N ALA A 430 7.47 -23.38 -21.40
CA ALA A 430 7.90 -22.21 -20.61
C ALA A 430 9.08 -22.55 -19.70
N ARG A 431 9.00 -23.64 -18.95
CA ARG A 431 10.07 -24.11 -18.04
C ARG A 431 11.40 -24.37 -18.76
N LYS A 432 11.36 -24.90 -19.99
CA LYS A 432 12.57 -25.12 -20.80
C LYS A 432 13.23 -23.81 -21.24
N LEU A 433 12.44 -22.79 -21.52
CA LEU A 433 12.93 -21.48 -21.98
C LEU A 433 13.41 -20.61 -20.81
N PHE A 434 12.72 -20.66 -19.67
CA PHE A 434 13.00 -19.85 -18.49
C PHE A 434 13.40 -20.77 -17.34
N VAL A 435 14.68 -21.01 -17.15
CA VAL A 435 15.19 -21.95 -16.13
C VAL A 435 15.12 -21.36 -14.71
N ASP A 436 15.01 -22.22 -13.69
CA ASP A 436 15.07 -21.79 -12.29
C ASP A 436 16.51 -21.51 -11.83
N VAL A 437 16.65 -20.90 -10.65
CA VAL A 437 17.94 -20.50 -10.08
C VAL A 437 18.91 -21.67 -9.95
N SER A 438 18.44 -22.85 -9.56
CA SER A 438 19.30 -24.02 -9.34
C SER A 438 19.92 -24.49 -10.65
N VAL A 439 19.10 -24.60 -11.70
CA VAL A 439 19.55 -24.95 -13.05
C VAL A 439 20.47 -23.87 -13.63
N SER A 440 20.17 -22.59 -13.38
CA SER A 440 21.05 -21.48 -13.77
C SER A 440 22.42 -21.56 -13.10
N VAL A 441 22.48 -21.87 -11.79
CA VAL A 441 23.74 -22.06 -11.06
C VAL A 441 24.53 -23.24 -11.61
N GLU A 442 23.89 -24.36 -11.92
CA GLU A 442 24.55 -25.52 -12.56
C GLU A 442 25.11 -25.17 -13.95
N TYR A 443 24.36 -24.39 -14.74
CA TYR A 443 24.83 -23.89 -16.03
C TYR A 443 26.08 -23.01 -15.86
N LEU A 444 26.07 -22.07 -14.91
CA LEU A 444 27.23 -21.21 -14.63
C LEU A 444 28.46 -22.03 -14.20
N LYS A 445 28.28 -23.04 -13.35
CA LYS A 445 29.37 -23.95 -12.95
C LYS A 445 29.94 -24.72 -14.14
N LYS A 446 29.07 -25.22 -15.02
CA LYS A 446 29.50 -25.99 -16.20
C LYS A 446 30.35 -25.15 -17.17
N TYR A 447 30.03 -23.87 -17.31
CA TYR A 447 30.70 -22.95 -18.23
C TYR A 447 31.58 -21.91 -17.52
N GLU A 448 32.01 -22.18 -16.28
CA GLU A 448 32.72 -21.21 -15.43
C GLU A 448 33.93 -20.59 -16.14
N ASN A 449 34.71 -21.40 -16.86
CA ASN A 449 35.90 -20.96 -17.59
C ASN A 449 35.60 -20.05 -18.80
N MET A 450 34.34 -19.96 -19.23
CA MET A 450 33.90 -19.10 -20.32
C MET A 450 33.27 -17.79 -19.82
N PHE A 451 32.89 -17.72 -18.54
CA PHE A 451 32.36 -16.51 -17.93
C PHE A 451 33.49 -15.61 -17.44
N LEU A 452 33.33 -14.29 -17.66
CA LEU A 452 34.23 -13.28 -17.09
C LEU A 452 34.03 -13.23 -15.57
N LYS A 453 35.14 -13.12 -14.84
CA LYS A 453 35.15 -13.01 -13.38
C LYS A 453 35.05 -11.57 -12.91
#